data_AF-A0A317T2U2-F1
#
_entry.id   AF-A0A317T2U2-F1
#
_cell.length_a   1.000
_cell.length_b   1.000
_cell.length_c   1.000
_cell.angle_alpha   90.00
_cell.angle_beta   90.00
_cell.angle_gamma   90.00
#
_symmetry.space_group_name_H-M   'P 1'
#
loop_
_entity.id
_entity.type
_entity.pdbx_description
1 polymer ?
#
loop_
_entity_poly.entity_id
_entity_poly.type
_entity_poly.pdbx_seq_one_letter_code
_entity_poly.pdbx_strand_id
1 'polypeptide(L)'
;RHEWPTLSRTRILTMMEVGISESEAAQHTGVPQQTISRWARQEPPSERWQNTRSGRPRKLNPRDLRHLIRILRWNWEGRRLSWAKLGQEAGLKVPSHTIQSALAIEGYTRCKACKKPFIDHDTQKARLAYSVAYSDKPTEWWRKHIYSDEV
;
A
#
# COMPACT_ATOMS: atom_id res chain seq x y z
N ARG A 1 -6.09 -3.72 28.95
CA ARG A 1 -5.89 -5.20 28.89
C ARG A 1 -4.40 -5.43 28.76
N HIS A 2 -3.79 -6.16 29.70
CA HIS A 2 -2.38 -6.54 29.64
C HIS A 2 -2.20 -7.66 28.62
N GLU A 3 -1.20 -7.54 27.74
CA GLU A 3 -0.90 -8.54 26.72
C GLU A 3 0.23 -9.44 27.24
N TRP A 4 -0.05 -10.74 27.35
CA TRP A 4 0.92 -11.72 27.84
C TRP A 4 1.81 -12.21 26.69
N PRO A 5 3.13 -12.37 26.91
CA PRO A 5 4.02 -12.94 25.91
C PRO A 5 3.56 -14.33 25.45
N THR A 6 3.77 -14.67 24.17
CA THR A 6 3.44 -15.98 23.60
C THR A 6 4.09 -17.13 24.39
N LEU A 7 5.32 -16.92 24.86
CA LEU A 7 6.07 -17.88 25.69
C LEU A 7 5.33 -18.21 27.00
N SER A 8 4.65 -17.25 27.62
CA SER A 8 3.87 -17.46 28.84
C SER A 8 2.65 -18.34 28.57
N ARG A 9 1.99 -18.17 27.42
CA ARG A 9 0.85 -19.01 27.02
C ARG A 9 1.28 -20.44 26.73
N THR A 10 2.33 -20.64 25.92
CA THR A 10 2.83 -21.98 25.59
C THR A 10 3.25 -22.75 26.85
N ARG A 11 3.98 -22.09 27.76
CA ARG A 11 4.41 -22.70 29.02
C ARG A 11 3.24 -23.14 29.91
N ILE A 12 2.17 -22.34 29.98
CA ILE A 12 0.96 -22.69 30.72
C ILE A 12 0.24 -23.87 30.09
N LEU A 13 0.07 -23.88 28.77
CA LEU A 13 -0.57 -24.99 28.07
C LEU A 13 0.20 -26.30 28.28
N THR A 14 1.53 -26.28 28.20
CA THR A 14 2.36 -27.46 28.50
C THR A 14 2.22 -27.93 29.96
N MET A 15 2.11 -27.00 30.93
CA MET A 15 1.88 -27.37 32.34
C MET A 15 0.53 -28.06 32.54
N MET A 16 -0.51 -27.57 31.87
CA MET A 16 -1.85 -28.15 31.91
C MET A 16 -1.90 -29.54 31.24
N GLU A 17 -1.16 -29.74 30.14
CA GLU A 17 -1.02 -31.06 29.49
C GLU A 17 -0.35 -32.09 30.41
N VAL A 18 0.61 -31.66 31.23
CA VAL A 18 1.28 -32.51 32.24
C VAL A 18 0.39 -32.78 33.47
N GLY A 19 -0.79 -32.15 33.55
CA GLY A 19 -1.78 -32.37 34.62
C GLY A 19 -1.65 -31.44 35.82
N ILE A 20 -0.89 -30.34 35.71
CA ILE A 20 -0.79 -29.32 36.74
C ILE A 20 -2.11 -28.54 36.81
N SER A 21 -2.56 -28.18 38.02
CA SER A 21 -3.80 -27.43 38.21
C SER A 21 -3.70 -25.97 37.74
N GLU A 22 -4.82 -25.35 37.33
CA GLU A 22 -4.82 -23.95 36.88
C GLU A 22 -4.33 -22.98 37.98
N SER A 23 -4.60 -23.28 39.25
CA SER A 23 -4.17 -22.46 40.39
C SER A 23 -2.66 -22.50 40.59
N GLU A 24 -2.09 -23.68 40.48
CA GLU A 24 -0.65 -23.91 40.59
C GLU A 24 0.10 -23.31 39.39
N ALA A 25 -0.45 -23.47 38.18
CA ALA A 25 0.07 -22.79 36.98
C ALA A 25 0.05 -21.26 37.12
N ALA A 26 -0.98 -20.69 37.76
CA ALA A 26 -1.06 -19.26 38.04
C ALA A 26 0.03 -18.81 39.01
N GLN A 27 0.31 -19.59 40.06
CA GLN A 27 1.40 -19.30 41.00
C GLN A 27 2.78 -19.36 40.33
N HIS A 28 3.02 -20.36 39.48
CA HIS A 28 4.30 -20.52 38.79
C HIS A 28 4.58 -19.48 37.71
N THR A 29 3.53 -18.96 37.06
CA THR A 29 3.70 -18.08 35.89
C THR A 29 3.30 -16.63 36.14
N GLY A 30 2.63 -16.34 37.26
CA GLY A 30 2.10 -15.02 37.59
C GLY A 30 0.89 -14.59 36.73
N VAL A 31 0.41 -15.46 35.83
CA VAL A 31 -0.75 -15.18 35.00
C VAL A 31 -2.03 -15.44 35.80
N PRO A 32 -3.01 -14.51 35.83
CA PRO A 32 -4.26 -14.72 36.56
C PRO A 32 -5.00 -15.98 36.08
N GLN A 33 -5.53 -16.76 37.02
CA GLN A 33 -6.25 -18.01 36.75
C GLN A 33 -7.36 -17.86 35.71
N GLN A 34 -8.09 -16.73 35.70
CA GLN A 34 -9.13 -16.45 34.69
C GLN A 34 -8.58 -16.44 33.26
N THR A 35 -7.35 -15.98 33.07
CA THR A 35 -6.69 -15.97 31.76
C THR A 35 -6.28 -17.39 31.36
N ILE A 36 -5.76 -18.17 32.31
CA ILE A 36 -5.40 -19.58 32.12
C ILE A 36 -6.62 -20.41 31.72
N SER A 37 -7.71 -20.31 32.47
CA SER A 37 -8.96 -21.03 32.15
C SER A 37 -9.52 -20.61 30.80
N ARG A 38 -9.39 -19.33 30.42
CA ARG A 38 -9.79 -18.86 29.09
C ARG A 38 -8.92 -19.45 27.97
N TRP A 39 -7.62 -19.63 28.20
CA TRP A 39 -6.72 -20.25 27.23
C TRP A 39 -6.95 -21.76 27.13
N ALA A 40 -7.19 -22.46 28.25
CA ALA A 40 -7.47 -23.89 28.28
C ALA A 40 -8.79 -24.25 27.57
N ARG A 41 -9.79 -23.37 27.63
CA ARG A 41 -11.07 -23.55 26.92
C ARG A 41 -11.03 -23.19 25.43
N GLN A 42 -10.01 -22.46 24.99
CA GLN A 42 -9.85 -22.14 23.56
C GLN A 42 -9.10 -23.29 22.90
N GLU A 43 -9.64 -23.82 21.81
CA GLU A 43 -8.85 -24.70 20.94
C GLU A 43 -7.54 -23.98 20.57
N PRO A 44 -6.41 -24.72 20.47
CA PRO A 44 -5.16 -24.14 20.02
C PRO A 44 -5.45 -23.40 18.72
N PRO A 45 -5.13 -22.09 18.63
CA PRO A 45 -5.29 -21.39 17.38
C PRO A 45 -4.57 -22.21 16.32
N SER A 46 -5.28 -22.67 15.29
CA SER A 46 -4.60 -22.99 14.03
C SER A 46 -3.67 -21.81 13.76
N GLU A 47 -2.44 -22.03 13.29
CA GLU A 47 -1.37 -21.02 13.21
C GLU A 47 -1.81 -19.66 12.58
N ARG A 48 -2.96 -19.64 11.89
CA ARG A 48 -3.62 -18.47 11.31
C ARG A 48 -4.52 -17.64 12.24
N TRP A 49 -4.86 -18.07 13.45
CA TRP A 49 -5.75 -17.32 14.35
C TRP A 49 -4.99 -16.35 15.26
N GLN A 50 -4.14 -15.51 14.66
CA GLN A 50 -3.89 -14.20 15.25
C GLN A 50 -5.18 -13.41 15.07
N ASN A 51 -6.03 -13.38 16.10
CA ASN A 51 -7.22 -12.55 16.14
C ASN A 51 -6.78 -11.07 16.21
N THR A 52 -6.25 -10.55 15.10
CA THR A 52 -5.96 -9.14 14.94
C THR A 52 -7.27 -8.41 15.14
N ARG A 53 -7.30 -7.48 16.09
CA ARG A 53 -8.51 -6.71 16.38
C ARG A 53 -9.01 -6.11 15.05
N SER A 54 -10.26 -6.37 14.72
CA SER A 54 -10.90 -5.73 13.58
C SER A 54 -10.82 -4.21 13.81
N GLY A 55 -9.94 -3.56 13.05
CA GLY A 55 -9.76 -2.12 13.15
C GLY A 55 -11.04 -1.38 12.75
N ARG A 56 -11.05 -0.06 12.95
CA ARG A 56 -12.15 0.78 12.49
C ARG A 56 -12.34 0.58 10.97
N PRO A 57 -13.59 0.42 10.50
CA PRO A 57 -13.85 0.32 9.07
C PRO A 57 -13.35 1.56 8.32
N ARG A 58 -12.87 1.35 7.09
CA ARG A 58 -12.38 2.43 6.24
C ARG A 58 -13.53 3.37 5.87
N LYS A 59 -13.24 4.66 5.76
CA LYS A 59 -14.21 5.69 5.32
C LYS A 59 -14.56 5.59 3.82
N LEU A 60 -13.67 4.99 3.02
CA LEU A 60 -13.85 4.78 1.59
C LEU A 60 -14.17 3.31 1.35
N ASN A 61 -15.26 3.06 0.63
CA ASN A 61 -15.60 1.72 0.15
C ASN A 61 -14.73 1.37 -1.07
N PRO A 62 -14.38 0.09 -1.30
CA PRO A 62 -13.82 -0.37 -2.57
C PRO A 62 -14.50 0.19 -3.84
N ARG A 63 -15.82 0.40 -3.83
CA ARG A 63 -16.54 1.01 -4.97
C ARG A 63 -16.14 2.46 -5.21
N ASP A 64 -16.01 3.25 -4.15
CA ASP A 64 -15.60 4.66 -4.21
C ASP A 64 -14.17 4.76 -4.72
N LEU A 65 -13.29 3.87 -4.25
CA LEU A 65 -11.90 3.81 -4.71
C LEU A 65 -11.81 3.53 -6.21
N ARG A 66 -12.58 2.56 -6.72
CA ARG A 66 -12.66 2.30 -8.17
C ARG A 66 -13.20 3.49 -8.95
N HIS A 67 -14.14 4.23 -8.37
CA HIS A 67 -14.66 5.43 -9.01
C HIS A 67 -13.61 6.54 -9.11
N LEU A 68 -12.87 6.81 -8.04
CA LEU A 68 -11.75 7.76 -8.01
C LEU A 68 -10.69 7.41 -9.06
N ILE A 69 -10.29 6.13 -9.14
CA ILE A 69 -9.32 5.65 -10.13
C ILE A 69 -9.84 5.84 -11.55
N ARG A 70 -11.14 5.64 -11.79
CA ARG A 70 -11.74 5.84 -13.12
C ARG A 70 -11.64 7.29 -13.56
N ILE A 71 -11.92 8.24 -12.67
CA ILE A 71 -11.78 9.69 -12.95
C ILE A 71 -10.32 10.01 -13.30
N LEU A 72 -9.36 9.49 -12.53
CA LEU A 72 -7.94 9.70 -12.77
C LEU A 72 -7.46 9.13 -14.12
N ARG A 73 -8.03 8.01 -14.57
CA ARG A 73 -7.64 7.35 -15.83
C ARG A 73 -8.31 7.96 -17.07
N TRP A 74 -9.44 8.66 -16.90
CA TRP A 74 -10.28 9.08 -18.01
C TRP A 74 -9.60 10.09 -18.95
N ASN A 75 -9.08 11.19 -18.41
CA ASN A 75 -8.50 12.25 -19.24
C ASN A 75 -7.30 12.95 -18.56
N TRP A 76 -6.69 13.92 -19.25
CA TRP A 76 -5.59 14.71 -18.70
C TRP A 76 -6.04 15.61 -17.54
N GLU A 77 -7.30 16.07 -17.57
CA GLU A 77 -7.87 16.96 -16.56
C GLU A 77 -7.96 16.25 -15.21
N GLY A 78 -8.48 15.01 -15.21
CA GLY A 78 -8.57 14.14 -14.05
C GLY A 78 -7.21 13.95 -13.36
N ARG A 79 -6.15 13.75 -14.14
CA ARG A 79 -4.77 13.60 -13.62
C ARG A 79 -4.22 14.86 -12.94
N ARG A 80 -4.74 16.05 -13.25
CA ARG A 80 -4.28 17.31 -12.65
C ARG A 80 -5.02 17.68 -11.36
N LEU A 81 -6.19 17.09 -11.12
CA LEU A 81 -7.03 17.41 -9.95
C LEU A 81 -6.30 17.23 -8.63
N SER A 82 -6.48 18.18 -7.72
CA SER A 82 -6.07 17.98 -6.33
C SER A 82 -6.92 16.90 -5.68
N TRP A 83 -6.42 16.26 -4.62
CA TRP A 83 -7.18 15.24 -3.90
C TRP A 83 -8.52 15.74 -3.35
N ALA A 84 -8.59 17.02 -2.99
CA ALA A 84 -9.85 17.65 -2.59
C ALA A 84 -10.84 17.77 -3.75
N LYS A 85 -10.38 18.24 -4.92
CA LYS A 85 -11.21 18.36 -6.13
C LYS A 85 -11.66 17.00 -6.66
N LEU A 86 -10.76 16.01 -6.61
CA LEU A 86 -11.08 14.63 -6.99
C LEU A 86 -12.20 14.05 -6.11
N GLY A 87 -12.17 14.32 -4.80
CA GLY A 87 -13.25 13.94 -3.89
C GLY A 87 -14.57 14.62 -4.22
N GLN A 88 -14.53 15.92 -4.57
CA GLN A 88 -15.72 16.68 -4.98
C GLN A 88 -16.32 16.13 -6.29
N GLU A 89 -15.50 15.87 -7.31
CA GLU A 89 -15.95 15.28 -8.57
C GLU A 89 -16.54 13.89 -8.40
N ALA A 90 -15.96 13.09 -7.49
CA ALA A 90 -16.50 11.78 -7.14
C ALA A 90 -17.75 11.84 -6.23
N GLY A 91 -18.19 13.03 -5.80
CA GLY A 91 -19.32 13.21 -4.89
C GLY A 91 -19.06 12.70 -3.46
N LEU A 92 -17.80 12.59 -3.05
CA LEU A 92 -17.41 12.01 -1.76
C LEU A 92 -17.13 13.09 -0.72
N LYS A 93 -17.81 13.00 0.44
CA LYS A 93 -17.58 13.87 1.59
C LYS A 93 -16.47 13.32 2.50
N VAL A 94 -15.27 13.14 1.96
CA VAL A 94 -14.10 12.65 2.71
C VAL A 94 -12.95 13.66 2.65
N PRO A 95 -12.10 13.74 3.69
CA PRO A 95 -10.91 14.57 3.65
C PRO A 95 -9.92 14.14 2.55
N SER A 96 -9.20 15.12 1.99
CA SER A 96 -8.19 14.89 0.96
C SER A 96 -7.11 13.88 1.35
N HIS A 97 -6.64 13.91 2.59
CA HIS A 97 -5.64 12.96 3.09
C HIS A 97 -6.17 11.51 3.10
N THR A 98 -7.47 11.31 3.31
CA THR A 98 -8.08 9.97 3.30
C THR A 98 -8.06 9.40 1.87
N ILE A 99 -8.38 10.24 0.88
CA ILE A 99 -8.27 9.89 -0.55
C ILE A 99 -6.82 9.59 -0.91
N GLN A 100 -5.89 10.45 -0.49
CA GLN A 100 -4.46 10.25 -0.73
C GLN A 100 -3.95 8.92 -0.19
N SER A 101 -4.22 8.60 1.07
CA SER A 101 -3.74 7.35 1.68
C SER A 101 -4.36 6.12 0.99
N ALA A 102 -5.64 6.19 0.63
CA ALA A 102 -6.30 5.09 -0.08
C ALA A 102 -5.71 4.88 -1.49
N LEU A 103 -5.46 5.95 -2.22
CA LEU A 103 -4.86 5.91 -3.55
C LEU A 103 -3.36 5.53 -3.52
N ALA A 104 -2.63 5.91 -2.47
CA ALA A 104 -1.23 5.54 -2.30
C ALA A 104 -1.04 4.02 -2.15
N ILE A 105 -1.98 3.35 -1.46
CA ILE A 105 -2.01 1.87 -1.38
C ILE A 105 -2.17 1.25 -2.77
N GLU A 106 -2.91 1.90 -3.66
CA GLU A 106 -3.10 1.50 -5.07
C GLU A 106 -1.96 1.98 -5.99
N GLY A 107 -0.89 2.57 -5.44
CA GLY A 107 0.27 3.03 -6.20
C GLY A 107 0.15 4.43 -6.82
N TYR A 108 -0.91 5.18 -6.52
CA TYR A 108 -1.11 6.53 -7.03
C TYR A 108 -0.45 7.57 -6.12
N THR A 109 0.51 8.30 -6.66
CA THR A 109 1.16 9.44 -6.00
C THR A 109 1.07 10.68 -6.87
N ARG A 110 1.14 11.87 -6.26
CA ARG A 110 1.24 13.13 -7.00
C ARG A 110 2.70 13.45 -7.25
N CYS A 111 3.01 13.75 -8.50
CA CYS A 111 4.31 14.26 -8.92
C CYS A 111 4.15 15.60 -9.62
N LYS A 112 5.16 16.47 -9.54
CA LYS A 112 5.24 17.67 -10.35
C LYS A 112 5.61 17.25 -11.78
N ALA A 113 4.81 17.63 -12.76
CA ALA A 113 5.14 17.35 -14.16
C ALA A 113 6.40 18.11 -14.58
N CYS A 114 7.33 17.42 -15.27
CA CYS A 114 8.50 18.06 -15.84
C CYS A 114 8.09 19.06 -16.92
N LYS A 115 8.71 20.23 -16.94
CA LYS A 115 8.55 21.19 -18.04
C LYS A 115 9.14 20.57 -19.30
N LYS A 116 8.36 20.54 -20.39
CA LYS A 116 8.82 20.11 -21.71
C LYS A 116 8.58 21.24 -22.69
N PRO A 117 9.48 21.48 -23.67
CA PRO A 117 9.20 22.43 -24.73
C PRO A 117 7.96 21.96 -25.50
N PHE A 118 7.22 22.92 -26.03
CA PHE A 118 6.13 22.63 -26.94
C PHE A 118 6.71 22.01 -28.23
N ILE A 119 6.09 20.94 -28.71
CA ILE A 119 6.50 20.25 -29.95
C ILE A 119 5.28 20.22 -30.85
N ASP A 120 5.36 20.93 -31.96
CA ASP A 120 4.32 20.89 -32.97
C ASP A 120 4.28 19.52 -33.68
N HIS A 121 3.14 19.20 -34.30
CA HIS A 121 2.89 17.90 -34.91
C HIS A 121 3.91 17.53 -36.01
N ASP A 122 4.34 18.49 -36.82
CA ASP A 122 5.34 18.22 -37.87
C ASP A 122 6.71 17.92 -37.25
N THR A 123 7.07 18.62 -36.17
CA THR A 123 8.28 18.34 -35.41
C THR A 123 8.22 16.96 -34.76
N GLN A 124 7.05 16.54 -34.25
CA GLN A 124 6.87 15.19 -33.69
C GLN A 124 7.14 14.11 -34.75
N LYS A 125 6.60 14.28 -35.96
CA LYS A 125 6.84 13.35 -37.07
C LYS A 125 8.31 13.29 -37.47
N ALA A 126 8.96 14.44 -37.63
CA ALA A 126 10.37 14.52 -37.99
C ALA A 126 11.26 13.83 -36.94
N ARG A 127 11.00 14.08 -35.64
CA ARG A 127 11.70 13.41 -34.54
C ARG A 127 11.49 11.90 -34.52
N LEU A 128 10.26 11.44 -34.78
CA LEU A 128 9.97 10.00 -34.84
C LEU A 128 10.69 9.34 -36.02
N ALA A 129 10.63 9.95 -37.21
CA ALA A 129 11.30 9.44 -38.41
C ALA A 129 12.81 9.35 -38.20
N TYR A 130 13.42 10.38 -37.61
CA TYR A 130 14.82 10.35 -37.21
C TYR A 130 15.09 9.22 -36.21
N SER A 131 14.31 9.13 -35.13
CA SER A 131 14.49 8.08 -34.11
C SER A 131 14.45 6.69 -34.72
N VAL A 132 13.52 6.40 -35.63
CA VAL A 132 13.39 5.09 -36.28
C VAL A 132 14.55 4.84 -37.25
N ALA A 133 14.97 5.83 -38.03
CA ALA A 133 16.07 5.67 -38.99
C ALA A 133 17.42 5.41 -38.31
N TYR A 134 17.59 5.87 -37.07
CA TYR A 134 18.86 5.85 -36.36
C TYR A 134 18.88 4.97 -35.09
N SER A 135 17.75 4.42 -34.61
CA SER A 135 17.70 3.62 -33.36
C SER A 135 18.61 2.40 -33.38
N ASP A 136 18.72 1.74 -34.53
CA ASP A 136 19.40 0.44 -34.67
C ASP A 136 20.84 0.59 -35.19
N LYS A 137 21.37 1.82 -35.24
CA LYS A 137 22.73 2.06 -35.72
C LYS A 137 23.77 1.51 -34.72
N PRO A 138 24.80 0.81 -35.19
CA PRO A 138 25.83 0.26 -34.32
C PRO A 138 26.69 1.37 -33.71
N THR A 139 27.35 1.08 -32.58
CA THR A 139 28.18 2.04 -31.84
C THR A 139 29.30 2.64 -32.71
N GLU A 140 29.87 1.86 -33.63
CA GLU A 140 30.90 2.29 -34.59
C GLU A 140 30.41 3.42 -35.50
N TRP A 141 29.12 3.44 -35.83
CA TRP A 141 28.52 4.52 -36.62
C TRP A 141 28.50 5.82 -35.82
N TRP A 142 28.08 5.76 -34.55
CA TRP A 142 28.03 6.92 -33.66
C TRP A 142 29.41 7.49 -33.33
N ARG A 143 30.45 6.64 -33.20
CA ARG A 143 31.84 7.07 -32.92
C ARG A 143 32.43 8.00 -33.96
N LYS A 144 31.91 7.99 -35.19
CA LYS A 144 32.41 8.84 -36.29
C LYS A 144 31.85 10.26 -36.26
N HIS A 145 30.85 10.53 -35.43
CA HIS A 145 30.15 11.81 -35.38
C HIS A 145 30.60 12.62 -34.16
N ILE A 146 30.84 13.92 -34.36
CA ILE A 146 31.12 14.89 -33.30
C ILE A 146 29.89 15.80 -33.18
N TYR A 147 29.41 16.01 -31.96
CA TYR A 147 28.24 16.85 -31.67
C TYR A 147 28.68 18.10 -30.91
N SER A 148 28.17 19.27 -31.31
CA SER A 148 28.36 20.56 -30.63
C SER A 148 27.00 21.24 -30.46
N ASP A 149 26.81 21.94 -29.34
CA ASP A 149 25.62 22.76 -29.06
C ASP A 149 26.09 24.10 -28.47
N GLU A 150 25.33 25.17 -28.70
CA GLU A 150 25.62 26.52 -28.18
C GLU A 150 24.75 26.78 -26.94
N VAL A 151 25.31 27.46 -25.91
CA VAL A 151 24.64 27.76 -24.63
C VAL A 151 24.18 29.21 -24.57
#